data_AF-A0A1C4UMC8-F1
#
_entry.id   AF-A0A1C4UMC8-F1
#
_cell.length_a   1.000
_cell.length_b   1.000
_cell.length_c   1.000
_cell.angle_alpha   90.00
_cell.angle_beta   90.00
_cell.angle_gamma   90.00
#
_symmetry.space_group_name_H-M   'P 1'
#
loop_
_entity.id
_entity.type
_entity.pdbx_description
1 polymer ?
#
loop_
_entity_poly.entity_id
_entity_poly.type
_entity_poly.pdbx_seq_one_letter_code
_entity_poly.pdbx_strand_id
1 'polypeptide(L)' 'MSRTILDVDDELLAEAARIFGTTTKKATVNAALQAAVNREKRREFADWLKTGGLPDLTGPIRSTESDAA' A
#
# COMPACT_ATOMS: atom_id res chain seq x y z
N MET A 1 -1.77 -20.95 10.38
CA MET A 1 -2.55 -20.71 9.14
C MET A 1 -3.57 -21.81 9.01
N SER A 2 -4.85 -21.47 8.80
CA SER A 2 -5.90 -22.43 8.46
C SER A 2 -5.78 -22.85 7.00
N ARG A 3 -6.27 -24.05 6.67
CA ARG A 3 -6.35 -24.54 5.29
C ARG A 3 -7.72 -24.23 4.73
N THR A 4 -7.75 -23.44 3.66
CA THR A 4 -8.98 -23.06 2.94
C THR A 4 -8.94 -23.68 1.55
N ILE A 5 -10.04 -24.30 1.14
CA ILE A 5 -10.25 -24.74 -0.24
C ILE A 5 -11.03 -23.63 -0.93
N LEU A 6 -10.51 -23.11 -2.03
CA LEU A 6 -11.15 -22.08 -2.84
C LEU A 6 -10.92 -22.37 -4.32
N ASP A 7 -11.87 -21.96 -5.14
CA ASP A 7 -11.72 -21.93 -6.58
C ASP A 7 -11.09 -20.59 -7.00
N VAL A 8 -10.13 -20.65 -7.93
CA VAL A 8 -9.37 -19.48 -8.38
C VAL A 8 -9.11 -19.64 -9.87
N ASP A 9 -9.33 -18.57 -10.61
CA ASP A 9 -8.94 -18.48 -12.01
C ASP A 9 -7.41 -18.68 -12.15
N ASP A 10 -7.03 -19.75 -12.84
CA ASP A 10 -5.62 -20.13 -13.00
C ASP A 10 -4.84 -19.16 -13.91
N GLU A 11 -5.49 -18.49 -14.86
CA GLU A 11 -4.84 -17.51 -15.73
C GLU A 11 -4.54 -16.24 -14.95
N LEU A 12 -5.50 -15.74 -14.15
CA LEU A 12 -5.28 -14.60 -13.25
C LEU A 12 -4.22 -14.91 -12.21
N LEU A 13 -4.21 -16.14 -11.68
CA LEU A 13 -3.23 -16.57 -10.70
C LEU A 13 -1.82 -16.64 -11.29
N ALA A 14 -1.69 -17.11 -12.54
CA ALA A 14 -0.42 -17.11 -13.26
C ALA A 14 0.07 -15.68 -13.52
N GLU A 15 -0.82 -14.77 -13.92
CA GLU A 15 -0.46 -13.38 -14.16
C GLU A 15 -0.02 -12.68 -12.88
N ALA A 16 -0.78 -12.85 -11.79
CA ALA A 16 -0.39 -12.35 -10.49
C ALA A 16 0.98 -12.92 -10.05
N ALA A 17 1.26 -14.20 -10.32
CA ALA A 17 2.54 -14.81 -10.00
C ALA A 17 3.70 -14.15 -10.77
N ARG A 18 3.49 -13.79 -12.04
CA ARG A 18 4.47 -13.03 -12.83
C ARG A 18 4.68 -11.63 -12.26
N ILE A 19 3.61 -10.91 -11.96
CA ILE A 19 3.66 -9.54 -11.40
C ILE A 19 4.39 -9.53 -10.05
N PHE A 20 4.10 -10.50 -9.17
CA PHE A 20 4.68 -10.57 -7.84
C PHE A 20 6.01 -11.34 -7.78
N GLY A 21 6.46 -11.96 -8.88
CA GLY A 21 7.68 -12.76 -8.93
C GLY A 21 7.62 -14.01 -8.03
N THR A 22 6.44 -14.57 -7.82
CA THR A 22 6.22 -15.71 -6.91
C THR A 22 6.16 -17.03 -7.65
N THR A 23 6.64 -18.11 -7.00
CA THR A 23 6.72 -19.45 -7.61
C THR A 23 5.66 -20.42 -7.11
N THR A 24 4.87 -20.06 -6.10
CA THR A 24 3.82 -20.93 -5.53
C THR A 24 2.48 -20.21 -5.46
N LYS A 25 1.38 -20.94 -5.72
CA LYS A 25 0.00 -20.41 -5.63
C LYS A 25 -0.25 -19.72 -4.28
N LYS A 26 0.19 -20.33 -3.17
CA LYS A 26 0.08 -19.75 -1.82
C LYS A 26 0.81 -18.42 -1.70
N ALA A 27 2.06 -18.33 -2.18
CA ALA A 27 2.82 -17.09 -2.12
C ALA A 27 2.15 -15.99 -2.95
N THR A 28 1.66 -16.32 -4.14
CA THR A 28 0.92 -15.38 -4.99
C THR A 28 -0.34 -14.85 -4.30
N VAL A 29 -1.17 -15.74 -3.75
CA VAL A 29 -2.40 -15.35 -3.04
C VAL A 29 -2.08 -14.47 -1.83
N ASN A 30 -1.10 -14.84 -1.01
CA ASN A 30 -0.71 -14.03 0.14
C ASN A 30 -0.17 -12.65 -0.28
N ALA A 31 0.64 -12.59 -1.34
CA ALA A 31 1.17 -11.33 -1.87
C ALA A 31 0.04 -10.43 -2.41
N ALA A 32 -0.92 -10.99 -3.14
CA ALA A 32 -2.08 -10.28 -3.66
C ALA A 32 -2.93 -9.69 -2.52
N LEU A 33 -3.22 -10.49 -1.49
CA LEU A 33 -3.98 -10.03 -0.31
C LEU A 33 -3.24 -8.93 0.45
N GLN A 34 -1.93 -9.08 0.65
CA GLN A 34 -1.11 -8.04 1.28
C GLN A 34 -1.11 -6.74 0.47
N ALA A 35 -1.02 -6.83 -0.86
CA ALA A 35 -1.05 -5.69 -1.75
C ALA A 35 -2.42 -4.95 -1.68
N ALA A 36 -3.52 -5.70 -1.65
CA ALA A 36 -4.86 -5.14 -1.50
C ALA A 36 -5.03 -4.41 -0.15
N VAL A 37 -4.63 -5.03 0.96
CA VAL A 37 -4.68 -4.38 2.28
C VAL A 37 -3.80 -3.14 2.33
N ASN A 38 -2.59 -3.20 1.78
CA ASN A 38 -1.69 -2.06 1.75
C ASN A 38 -2.23 -0.91 0.89
N ARG A 39 -2.94 -1.23 -0.21
CA ARG A 39 -3.61 -0.22 -1.03
C ARG A 39 -4.67 0.53 -0.23
N GLU A 40 -5.53 -0.18 0.50
CA GLU A 40 -6.57 0.46 1.31
C GLU A 40 -5.98 1.26 2.46
N LYS A 41 -4.95 0.74 3.16
CA LYS A 41 -4.25 1.51 4.19
C LYS A 41 -3.63 2.80 3.66
N ARG A 42 -3.04 2.78 2.45
CA ARG A 42 -2.52 3.99 1.81
C ARG A 42 -3.64 4.98 1.50
N ARG A 43 -4.82 4.49 1.07
CA ARG A 43 -5.99 5.33 0.81
C ARG A 43 -6.52 5.97 2.09
N GLU A 44 -6.72 5.18 3.15
CA GLU A 44 -7.14 5.67 4.47
C GLU A 44 -6.16 6.70 5.03
N PHE A 45 -4.86 6.43 4.93
CA PHE A 45 -3.83 7.37 5.36
C PHE A 45 -3.89 8.68 4.57
N ALA A 46 -4.04 8.61 3.24
CA ALA A 46 -4.19 9.80 2.41
C ALA A 46 -5.46 10.60 2.75
N ASP A 47 -6.57 9.92 3.06
CA ASP A 47 -7.80 10.60 3.47
C ASP A 47 -7.65 11.26 4.85
N TRP A 48 -7.00 10.60 5.80
CA TRP A 48 -6.67 11.16 7.11
C TRP A 48 -5.76 12.40 7.01
N LEU A 49 -4.79 12.39 6.10
CA LEU A 49 -3.96 13.57 5.81
C LEU A 49 -4.80 14.76 5.33
N LYS A 50 -5.77 14.53 4.42
CA LYS A 50 -6.66 15.59 3.93
C LYS A 50 -7.53 16.19 5.03
N THR A 51 -7.87 15.41 6.06
CA THR A 51 -8.65 15.89 7.22
C THR A 51 -7.82 16.61 8.28
N GLY A 52 -6.53 16.91 8.00
CA GLY A 52 -5.67 17.62 8.92
C GLY A 52 -5.01 16.73 9.98
N GLY A 53 -4.78 15.45 9.66
CA GLY A 53 -4.17 14.48 10.58
C GLY A 53 -2.77 14.82 11.09
N LEU A 54 -2.08 15.79 10.49
CA LEU A 54 -0.75 16.24 10.90
C LEU A 54 -0.76 17.70 11.40
N PRO A 55 -1.42 17.99 12.54
CA PRO A 55 -1.55 19.36 13.03
C PRO A 55 -0.19 20.01 13.29
N ASP A 56 0.79 19.26 13.81
CA ASP A 56 2.11 19.80 14.18
C ASP A 56 3.13 19.80 13.02
N LEU A 57 2.77 19.27 11.84
CA LEU A 57 3.64 19.24 10.64
C LEU A 57 3.10 20.09 9.49
N THR A 58 2.07 20.91 9.74
CA THR A 58 1.44 21.80 8.72
C THR A 58 1.73 23.29 8.96
N GLY A 59 2.67 23.61 9.86
CA GLY A 59 3.10 24.98 10.12
C GLY A 59 3.87 25.62 8.95
N PRO A 60 4.08 26.95 8.99
CA PRO A 60 4.78 27.68 7.93
C PRO A 60 6.23 27.18 7.79
N ILE A 61 6.64 26.90 6.55
CA ILE A 61 8.04 26.57 6.23
C ILE A 61 8.84 27.88 6.30
N ARG A 62 9.77 27.99 7.25
CA ARG A 62 10.75 29.08 7.28
C ARG A 62 11.73 28.90 6.11
N SER A 63 11.52 29.61 5.02
CA SER A 63 12.52 29.72 3.95
C SER A 63 13.74 30.48 4.51
N THR A 64 14.91 29.86 4.47
CA THR A 64 16.18 30.35 5.01
C THR A 64 16.80 31.49 4.18
N GLU A 65 15.98 32.36 3.59
CA GLU A 65 16.41 33.33 2.59
C GLU A 65 16.20 34.79 3.02
N SER A 66 16.29 35.08 4.34
CA SER A 66 16.07 36.43 4.87
C SER A 66 17.12 36.92 5.89
N ASP A 67 18.31 36.32 5.94
CA ASP A 67 19.43 36.82 6.79
C ASP A 67 20.68 37.16 5.95
N ALA A 68 20.48 37.80 4.80
CA ALA A 68 21.56 38.43 4.03
C ALA A 68 21.16 39.86 3.64
N ALA A 69 21.15 40.76 4.63
CA ALA A 69 21.13 42.21 4.45
C ALA A 69 21.94 42.87 5.57
#